data_AF-W6WN09-F1
#
_entry.id   AF-W6WN09-F1
#
_cell.length_a   1.000
_cell.length_b   1.000
_cell.length_c   1.000
_cell.angle_alpha   90.00
_cell.angle_beta   90.00
_cell.angle_gamma   90.00
#
_symmetry.space_group_name_H-M   'P 1'
#
loop_
_entity.id
_entity.type
_entity.pdbx_description
1 polymer ?
#
loop_
_entity_poly.entity_id
_entity_poly.type
_entity_poly.pdbx_seq_one_letter_code
_entity_poly.pdbx_strand_id
1 'polypeptide(L)'
;MADFDRPVTAASTDVNDLPNEMLHTIVRHTLDQKDGVAAFCEINALRATSPRFRALIEGDPVVRSGFRALRSGTEFARFEKAMNEVLDSRRTISADEIITYYNVTISHHVDTIRLAVGMRDIDANPEMVARTAIERNGVNEPSALKILRSYAARRDIRANPKIVAQTAIDRNEVVDPIDVSSIRWLAENPALDSHGRAPLAGHAPGTPCKNVTQNTGRGLDERSRQDRQGR
;
A
#
# COMPACT_ATOMS: atom_id res chain seq x y z
N MET A 1 1.81 -1.88 62.15
CA MET A 1 2.64 -1.82 60.95
C MET A 1 2.14 -2.91 60.02
N ALA A 2 1.29 -2.54 59.06
CA ALA A 2 0.72 -3.48 58.10
C ALA A 2 1.70 -3.64 56.94
N ASP A 3 2.00 -4.89 56.63
CA ASP A 3 2.87 -5.32 55.53
C ASP A 3 2.15 -5.07 54.20
N PHE A 4 2.59 -4.03 53.48
CA PHE A 4 2.00 -3.57 52.22
C PHE A 4 2.82 -3.99 50.98
N ASP A 5 3.83 -4.86 51.14
CA ASP A 5 4.71 -5.27 50.03
C ASP A 5 4.44 -6.70 49.55
N ARG A 6 3.21 -6.94 49.08
CA ARG A 6 3.00 -7.97 48.05
C ARG A 6 2.54 -7.30 46.77
N PRO A 7 3.35 -7.33 45.69
CA PRO A 7 2.80 -7.03 44.38
C PRO A 7 1.75 -8.10 44.09
N VAL A 8 0.49 -7.68 44.04
CA VAL A 8 -0.56 -8.50 43.44
C VAL A 8 -0.17 -8.63 41.98
N THR A 9 0.44 -9.76 41.63
CA THR A 9 0.51 -10.21 40.24
C THR A 9 -0.93 -10.35 39.77
N ALA A 10 -1.45 -9.31 39.13
CA ALA A 10 -2.67 -9.42 38.35
C ALA A 10 -2.41 -10.54 37.35
N ALA A 11 -3.10 -11.66 37.51
CA ALA A 11 -3.06 -12.73 36.54
C ALA A 11 -3.44 -12.10 35.19
N SER A 12 -2.54 -12.21 34.21
CA SER A 12 -2.83 -11.85 32.83
C SER A 12 -4.01 -12.70 32.37
N THR A 13 -5.21 -12.14 32.38
CA THR A 13 -6.37 -12.80 31.77
C THR A 13 -6.11 -12.90 30.28
N ASP A 14 -5.91 -14.11 29.77
CA ASP A 14 -5.81 -14.33 28.33
C ASP A 14 -7.15 -13.90 27.71
N VAL A 15 -7.10 -13.22 26.56
CA VAL A 15 -8.30 -12.88 25.77
C VAL A 15 -9.10 -14.14 25.44
N ASN A 16 -8.42 -15.30 25.39
CA ASN A 16 -9.03 -16.61 25.18
C ASN A 16 -9.82 -17.14 26.39
N ASP A 17 -9.69 -16.53 27.57
CA ASP A 17 -10.42 -16.90 28.80
C ASP A 17 -11.66 -16.03 29.05
N LEU A 18 -11.91 -15.04 28.19
CA LEU A 18 -13.07 -14.14 28.35
C LEU A 18 -14.40 -14.89 28.21
N PRO A 19 -15.44 -14.52 28.97
CA PRO A 19 -16.80 -15.03 28.76
C PRO A 19 -17.32 -14.72 27.35
N ASN A 20 -18.16 -15.60 26.78
CA ASN A 20 -18.73 -15.39 25.43
C ASN A 20 -19.45 -14.04 25.29
N GLU A 21 -20.17 -13.60 26.32
CA GLU A 21 -20.84 -12.29 26.33
C GLU A 21 -19.85 -11.14 26.13
N MET A 22 -18.67 -11.19 26.77
CA MET A 22 -17.64 -10.17 26.58
C MET A 22 -17.07 -10.20 25.15
N LEU A 23 -16.89 -11.39 24.56
CA LEU A 23 -16.47 -11.52 23.17
C LEU A 23 -17.50 -10.89 22.21
N HIS A 24 -18.80 -11.13 22.45
CA HIS A 24 -19.88 -10.49 21.69
C HIS A 24 -19.84 -8.96 21.83
N THR A 25 -19.68 -8.45 23.06
CA THR A 25 -19.61 -7.01 23.32
C THR A 25 -18.43 -6.37 22.58
N ILE A 26 -17.25 -6.99 22.63
CA ILE A 26 -16.05 -6.49 21.94
C ILE A 26 -16.33 -6.39 20.43
N VAL A 27 -16.78 -7.49 19.80
CA VAL A 27 -16.98 -7.48 18.33
C VAL A 27 -18.08 -6.50 17.92
N ARG A 28 -19.20 -6.44 18.64
CA ARG A 28 -20.27 -5.46 18.33
C ARG A 28 -19.79 -4.02 18.48
N HIS A 29 -19.06 -3.73 19.55
CA HIS A 29 -18.48 -2.40 19.73
C HIS A 29 -17.49 -2.03 18.62
N THR A 30 -16.64 -2.98 18.19
CA THR A 30 -15.73 -2.76 17.05
C THR A 30 -16.49 -2.57 15.74
N LEU A 31 -17.59 -3.32 15.51
CA LEU A 31 -18.43 -3.15 14.32
C LEU A 31 -19.04 -1.74 14.22
N ASP A 32 -19.34 -1.11 15.35
CA ASP A 32 -19.96 0.22 15.44
C ASP A 32 -18.93 1.37 15.41
N GLN A 33 -17.62 1.08 15.30
CA GLN A 33 -16.60 2.11 15.21
C GLN A 33 -16.78 2.99 13.97
N LYS A 34 -16.45 4.28 14.12
CA LYS A 34 -16.53 5.27 13.03
C LYS A 34 -15.54 5.00 11.90
N ASP A 35 -14.33 4.53 12.21
CA ASP A 35 -13.35 4.12 11.19
C ASP A 35 -13.64 2.66 10.80
N GLY A 36 -14.46 2.47 9.77
CA GLY A 36 -14.82 1.14 9.29
C GLY A 36 -13.64 0.32 8.75
N VAL A 37 -12.55 0.97 8.28
CA VAL A 37 -11.34 0.26 7.84
C VAL A 37 -10.61 -0.31 9.06
N ALA A 38 -10.41 0.51 10.10
CA ALA A 38 -9.81 0.05 11.35
C ALA A 38 -10.64 -1.08 11.97
N ALA A 39 -11.96 -0.90 12.07
CA ALA A 39 -12.90 -1.90 12.54
C ALA A 39 -12.75 -3.23 11.80
N PHE A 40 -12.70 -3.19 10.47
CA PHE A 40 -12.51 -4.38 9.66
C PHE A 40 -11.18 -5.07 9.97
N CYS A 41 -10.06 -4.33 9.98
CA CYS A 41 -8.73 -4.89 10.18
C CYS A 41 -8.60 -5.53 11.58
N GLU A 42 -9.12 -4.87 12.62
CA GLU A 42 -9.15 -5.39 13.99
C GLU A 42 -9.94 -6.71 14.08
N ILE A 43 -11.18 -6.72 13.57
CA ILE A 43 -12.03 -7.92 13.59
C ILE A 43 -11.41 -9.04 12.75
N ASN A 44 -10.81 -8.72 11.59
CA ASN A 44 -10.15 -9.69 10.73
C ASN A 44 -8.92 -10.30 11.40
N ALA A 45 -8.12 -9.52 12.11
CA ALA A 45 -6.97 -9.99 12.89
C ALA A 45 -7.41 -10.92 14.03
N LEU A 46 -8.46 -10.55 14.78
CA LEU A 46 -9.04 -11.39 15.83
C LEU A 46 -9.60 -12.71 15.25
N ARG A 47 -10.30 -12.66 14.11
CA ARG A 47 -10.80 -13.84 13.40
C ARG A 47 -9.66 -14.78 12.95
N ALA A 48 -8.55 -14.20 12.50
CA ALA A 48 -7.40 -14.96 12.02
C ALA A 48 -6.66 -15.66 13.16
N THR A 49 -6.52 -15.00 14.31
CA THR A 49 -5.65 -15.45 15.41
C THR A 49 -6.36 -16.23 16.52
N SER A 50 -7.67 -16.02 16.73
CA SER A 50 -8.42 -16.68 17.81
C SER A 50 -9.56 -17.56 17.30
N PRO A 51 -9.55 -18.87 17.59
CA PRO A 51 -10.65 -19.78 17.22
C PRO A 51 -12.00 -19.38 17.83
N ARG A 52 -12.00 -18.76 19.03
CA ARG A 52 -13.24 -18.33 19.69
C ARG A 52 -13.87 -17.14 18.97
N PHE A 53 -13.08 -16.11 18.63
CA PHE A 53 -13.56 -15.01 17.80
C PHE A 53 -13.98 -15.48 16.41
N ARG A 54 -13.26 -16.44 15.82
CA ARG A 54 -13.65 -17.05 14.55
C ARG A 54 -15.03 -17.71 14.63
N ALA A 55 -15.23 -18.60 15.61
CA ALA A 55 -16.50 -19.28 15.81
C ALA A 55 -17.65 -18.30 16.06
N LEU A 56 -17.40 -17.24 16.84
CA LEU A 56 -18.35 -16.16 17.08
C LEU A 56 -18.75 -15.43 15.79
N ILE A 57 -17.75 -14.96 15.03
CA ILE A 57 -17.94 -14.16 13.81
C ILE A 57 -18.62 -14.97 12.70
N GLU A 58 -18.35 -16.28 12.63
CA GLU A 58 -18.93 -17.17 11.63
C GLU A 58 -20.29 -17.75 12.06
N GLY A 59 -20.51 -17.90 13.37
CA GLY A 59 -21.68 -18.53 13.96
C GLY A 59 -22.85 -17.59 14.27
N ASP A 60 -22.60 -16.37 14.77
CA ASP A 60 -23.66 -15.38 15.05
C ASP A 60 -24.10 -14.71 13.73
N PRO A 61 -25.38 -14.83 13.31
CA PRO A 61 -25.86 -14.25 12.05
C PRO A 61 -25.74 -12.73 11.96
N VAL A 62 -25.94 -12.01 13.08
CA VAL A 62 -25.89 -10.54 13.14
C VAL A 62 -24.45 -10.08 13.00
N VAL A 63 -23.54 -10.66 13.80
CA VAL A 63 -22.09 -10.35 13.73
C VAL A 63 -21.53 -10.68 12.36
N ARG A 64 -21.85 -11.86 11.82
CA ARG A 64 -21.41 -12.29 10.49
C ARG A 64 -21.86 -11.32 9.40
N SER A 65 -23.10 -10.85 9.47
CA SER A 65 -23.67 -9.92 8.50
C SER A 65 -23.00 -8.55 8.60
N GLY A 66 -22.79 -8.03 9.82
CA GLY A 66 -22.04 -6.80 10.07
C GLY A 66 -20.61 -6.87 9.54
N PHE A 67 -19.90 -7.96 9.81
CA PHE A 67 -18.53 -8.16 9.32
C PHE A 67 -18.47 -8.23 7.79
N ARG A 68 -19.44 -8.88 7.14
CA ARG A 68 -19.55 -8.89 5.67
C ARG A 68 -19.84 -7.50 5.10
N ALA A 69 -20.71 -6.73 5.76
CA ALA A 69 -21.01 -5.35 5.38
C ALA A 69 -19.75 -4.47 5.47
N LEU A 70 -18.97 -4.58 6.54
CA LEU A 70 -17.67 -3.91 6.64
C LEU A 70 -16.70 -4.36 5.54
N ARG A 71 -16.61 -5.67 5.28
CA ARG A 71 -15.70 -6.22 4.26
C ARG A 71 -16.00 -5.62 2.89
N SER A 72 -17.25 -5.62 2.47
CA SER A 72 -17.65 -5.08 1.16
C SER A 72 -17.62 -3.55 1.14
N GLY A 73 -18.12 -2.91 2.18
CA GLY A 73 -18.24 -1.44 2.25
C GLY A 73 -16.91 -0.70 2.35
N THR A 74 -15.84 -1.38 2.79
CA THR A 74 -14.52 -0.76 2.94
C THR A 74 -13.45 -1.31 1.99
N GLU A 75 -13.80 -2.15 1.01
CA GLU A 75 -12.82 -2.80 0.11
C GLU A 75 -11.87 -1.82 -0.57
N PHE A 76 -12.43 -0.77 -1.20
CA PHE A 76 -11.61 0.25 -1.87
C PHE A 76 -10.78 1.08 -0.89
N ALA A 77 -11.38 1.53 0.23
CA ALA A 77 -10.67 2.31 1.25
C ALA A 77 -9.52 1.52 1.90
N ARG A 78 -9.66 0.19 2.05
CA ARG A 78 -8.57 -0.69 2.51
C ARG A 78 -7.43 -0.74 1.52
N PHE A 79 -7.73 -0.83 0.22
CA PHE A 79 -6.71 -0.74 -0.81
C PHE A 79 -5.99 0.62 -0.79
N GLU A 80 -6.71 1.73 -0.63
CA GLU A 80 -6.08 3.05 -0.51
C GLU A 80 -5.16 3.16 0.71
N LYS A 81 -5.60 2.67 1.89
CA LYS A 81 -4.72 2.63 3.07
C LYS A 81 -3.51 1.73 2.85
N ALA A 82 -3.69 0.57 2.24
CA ALA A 82 -2.58 -0.31 1.86
C ALA A 82 -1.55 0.41 0.98
N MET A 83 -2.00 1.13 -0.05
CA MET A 83 -1.11 1.90 -0.93
C MET A 83 -0.40 3.04 -0.19
N ASN A 84 -1.08 3.74 0.73
CA ASN A 84 -0.43 4.77 1.54
C ASN A 84 0.70 4.19 2.41
N GLU A 85 0.56 2.95 2.91
CA GLU A 85 1.62 2.28 3.65
C GLU A 85 2.78 1.84 2.76
N VAL A 86 2.51 1.37 1.54
CA VAL A 86 3.55 1.04 0.55
C VAL A 86 4.38 2.27 0.22
N LEU A 87 3.73 3.43 0.06
CA LEU A 87 4.37 4.68 -0.32
C LEU A 87 5.15 5.36 0.82
N ASP A 88 4.98 4.92 2.07
CA ASP A 88 5.84 5.36 3.17
C ASP A 88 7.18 4.62 3.10
N SER A 89 8.20 5.30 2.55
CA SER A 89 9.56 4.76 2.38
C SER A 89 10.26 4.34 3.68
N ARG A 90 9.74 4.74 4.84
CA ARG A 90 10.27 4.32 6.16
C ARG A 90 9.77 2.94 6.57
N ARG A 91 8.74 2.41 5.92
CA ARG A 91 8.19 1.09 6.22
C ARG A 91 8.90 0.01 5.42
N THR A 92 9.22 -1.09 6.10
CA THR A 92 9.85 -2.28 5.52
C THR A 92 8.89 -3.46 5.37
N ILE A 93 7.59 -3.21 5.56
CA ILE A 93 6.54 -4.22 5.46
C ILE A 93 6.49 -4.80 4.05
N SER A 94 6.39 -6.12 3.94
CA SER A 94 6.32 -6.83 2.66
C SER A 94 4.97 -6.66 1.99
N ALA A 95 4.91 -6.92 0.68
CA ALA A 95 3.66 -6.92 -0.05
C ALA A 95 2.63 -7.90 0.56
N ASP A 96 3.07 -9.11 0.93
CA ASP A 96 2.19 -10.14 1.49
C ASP A 96 1.62 -9.76 2.86
N GLU A 97 2.43 -9.13 3.72
CA GLU A 97 1.94 -8.60 5.00
C GLU A 97 0.86 -7.53 4.79
N ILE A 98 1.07 -6.58 3.86
CA ILE A 98 0.09 -5.54 3.53
C ILE A 98 -1.20 -6.16 2.96
N ILE A 99 -1.07 -7.03 1.95
CA ILE A 99 -2.20 -7.67 1.27
C ILE A 99 -3.03 -8.47 2.28
N THR A 100 -2.36 -9.19 3.19
CA THR A 100 -3.01 -9.98 4.22
C THR A 100 -3.72 -9.10 5.25
N TYR A 101 -3.03 -8.09 5.77
CA TYR A 101 -3.56 -7.20 6.81
C TYR A 101 -4.81 -6.45 6.34
N TYR A 102 -4.75 -5.85 5.14
CA TYR A 102 -5.88 -5.10 4.56
C TYR A 102 -6.90 -6.00 3.83
N ASN A 103 -6.66 -7.31 3.77
CA ASN A 103 -7.47 -8.29 3.04
C ASN A 103 -7.78 -7.83 1.61
N VAL A 104 -6.74 -7.49 0.85
CA VAL A 104 -6.87 -7.07 -0.55
C VAL A 104 -7.05 -8.31 -1.42
N THR A 105 -8.22 -8.46 -2.04
CA THR A 105 -8.59 -9.67 -2.79
C THR A 105 -8.75 -9.46 -4.29
N ILE A 106 -8.90 -8.22 -4.74
CA ILE A 106 -9.00 -7.90 -6.17
C ILE A 106 -7.61 -8.09 -6.80
N SER A 107 -7.50 -8.99 -7.78
CA SER A 107 -6.22 -9.35 -8.41
C SER A 107 -5.42 -8.13 -8.86
N HIS A 108 -6.07 -7.20 -9.56
CA HIS A 108 -5.41 -5.99 -10.03
C HIS A 108 -4.83 -5.13 -8.89
N HIS A 109 -5.50 -5.05 -7.75
CA HIS A 109 -5.01 -4.33 -6.57
C HIS A 109 -3.81 -5.04 -5.92
N VAL A 110 -3.86 -6.38 -5.86
CA VAL A 110 -2.75 -7.21 -5.39
C VAL A 110 -1.51 -6.99 -6.25
N ASP A 111 -1.66 -7.05 -7.58
CA ASP A 111 -0.56 -6.82 -8.52
C ASP A 111 0.01 -5.39 -8.38
N THR A 112 -0.87 -4.40 -8.20
CA THR A 112 -0.47 -3.00 -7.97
C THR A 112 0.36 -2.85 -6.69
N ILE A 113 -0.04 -3.48 -5.59
CA ILE A 113 0.72 -3.46 -4.33
C ILE A 113 2.09 -4.12 -4.52
N ARG A 114 2.13 -5.30 -5.14
CA ARG A 114 3.39 -6.04 -5.38
C ARG A 114 4.36 -5.24 -6.24
N LEU A 115 3.87 -4.61 -7.30
CA LEU A 115 4.64 -3.69 -8.13
C LEU A 115 5.19 -2.51 -7.31
N ALA A 116 4.33 -1.83 -6.54
CA ALA A 116 4.71 -0.65 -5.79
C ALA A 116 5.74 -0.96 -4.67
N VAL A 117 5.59 -2.10 -3.98
CA VAL A 117 6.59 -2.57 -3.02
C VAL A 117 7.91 -2.91 -3.72
N GLY A 118 7.86 -3.56 -4.88
CA GLY A 118 9.06 -3.84 -5.68
C GLY A 118 9.81 -2.56 -6.07
N MET A 119 9.09 -1.51 -6.47
CA MET A 119 9.68 -0.20 -6.78
C MET A 119 10.32 0.44 -5.54
N ARG A 120 9.61 0.41 -4.40
CA ARG A 120 10.14 0.91 -3.11
C ARG A 120 11.43 0.19 -2.73
N ASP A 121 11.47 -1.14 -2.86
CA ASP A 121 12.64 -1.95 -2.52
C ASP A 121 13.84 -1.63 -3.44
N ILE A 122 13.60 -1.34 -4.73
CA ILE A 122 14.62 -0.88 -5.69
C ILE A 122 15.19 0.49 -5.31
N ASP A 123 14.33 1.41 -4.86
CA ASP A 123 14.75 2.76 -4.44
C ASP A 123 15.51 2.74 -3.11
N ALA A 124 15.08 1.89 -2.17
CA ALA A 124 15.66 1.82 -0.83
C ALA A 124 17.03 1.15 -0.79
N ASN A 125 17.38 0.32 -1.78
CA ASN A 125 18.63 -0.42 -1.81
C ASN A 125 19.33 -0.27 -3.18
N PRO A 126 20.46 0.46 -3.26
CA PRO A 126 21.23 0.63 -4.50
C PRO A 126 21.71 -0.68 -5.14
N GLU A 127 21.88 -1.75 -4.36
CA GLU A 127 22.28 -3.06 -4.90
C GLU A 127 21.10 -3.90 -5.37
N MET A 128 19.86 -3.50 -5.06
CA MET A 128 18.65 -4.23 -5.47
C MET A 128 18.50 -4.22 -6.98
N VAL A 129 18.55 -5.40 -7.60
CA VAL A 129 18.25 -5.58 -9.02
C VAL A 129 16.79 -5.98 -9.21
N ALA A 130 16.25 -5.72 -10.41
CA ALA A 130 14.84 -6.00 -10.72
C ALA A 130 14.44 -7.45 -10.41
N ARG A 131 15.27 -8.44 -10.78
CA ARG A 131 15.01 -9.87 -10.54
C ARG A 131 14.73 -10.14 -9.05
N THR A 132 15.58 -9.63 -8.16
CA THR A 132 15.43 -9.84 -6.71
C THR A 132 14.16 -9.16 -6.19
N ALA A 133 13.84 -7.95 -6.64
CA ALA A 133 12.62 -7.26 -6.24
C ALA A 133 11.34 -7.99 -6.71
N ILE A 134 11.36 -8.53 -7.93
CA ILE A 134 10.29 -9.33 -8.53
C ILE A 134 10.06 -10.60 -7.71
N GLU A 135 11.12 -11.37 -7.45
CA GLU A 135 11.04 -12.63 -6.72
C GLU A 135 10.59 -12.40 -5.27
N ARG A 136 11.19 -11.42 -4.59
CA ARG A 136 10.87 -11.10 -3.20
C ARG A 136 9.40 -10.70 -3.00
N ASN A 137 8.82 -10.00 -3.97
CA ASN A 137 7.44 -9.51 -3.88
C ASN A 137 6.45 -10.34 -4.72
N GLY A 138 6.90 -11.47 -5.29
CA GLY A 138 6.11 -12.39 -6.10
C GLY A 138 5.37 -11.72 -7.24
N VAL A 139 6.00 -10.79 -7.95
CA VAL A 139 5.39 -10.10 -9.09
C VAL A 139 5.29 -11.07 -10.26
N ASN A 140 4.08 -11.32 -10.76
CA ASN A 140 3.85 -12.29 -11.84
C ASN A 140 3.22 -11.67 -13.10
N GLU A 141 2.61 -10.49 -12.99
CA GLU A 141 1.95 -9.84 -14.11
C GLU A 141 3.00 -9.33 -15.13
N PRO A 142 2.92 -9.72 -16.42
CA PRO A 142 3.96 -9.42 -17.40
C PRO A 142 4.30 -7.92 -17.54
N SER A 143 3.29 -7.05 -17.44
CA SER A 143 3.52 -5.60 -17.52
C SER A 143 4.28 -5.09 -16.29
N ALA A 144 3.97 -5.58 -15.08
CA ALA A 144 4.66 -5.25 -13.85
C ALA A 144 6.11 -5.74 -13.86
N LEU A 145 6.38 -6.93 -14.42
CA LEU A 145 7.75 -7.42 -14.65
C LEU A 145 8.54 -6.44 -15.52
N LYS A 146 7.95 -6.03 -16.65
CA LYS A 146 8.55 -5.05 -17.57
C LYS A 146 8.81 -3.71 -16.86
N ILE A 147 7.82 -3.22 -16.11
CA ILE A 147 7.93 -1.96 -15.37
C ILE A 147 9.09 -2.03 -14.36
N LEU A 148 9.20 -3.07 -13.54
CA LEU A 148 10.27 -3.17 -12.54
C LEU A 148 11.66 -3.26 -13.16
N ARG A 149 11.80 -4.00 -14.26
CA ARG A 149 13.07 -4.10 -15.01
C ARG A 149 13.49 -2.73 -15.56
N SER A 150 12.58 -2.04 -16.25
CA SER A 150 12.82 -0.70 -16.78
C SER A 150 13.09 0.31 -15.65
N TYR A 151 12.35 0.21 -14.54
CA TYR A 151 12.49 1.09 -13.39
C TYR A 151 13.87 0.96 -12.73
N ALA A 152 14.33 -0.26 -12.45
CA ALA A 152 15.64 -0.51 -11.86
C ALA A 152 16.78 -0.03 -12.77
N ALA A 153 16.69 -0.27 -14.08
CA ALA A 153 17.69 0.23 -15.03
C ALA A 153 17.74 1.77 -15.07
N ARG A 154 16.58 2.44 -15.06
CA ARG A 154 16.52 3.91 -14.98
C ARG A 154 17.09 4.43 -13.66
N ARG A 155 16.83 3.74 -12.56
CA ARG A 155 17.40 4.06 -11.24
C ARG A 155 18.92 3.97 -11.28
N ASP A 156 19.49 2.91 -11.87
CA ASP A 156 20.95 2.74 -12.02
C ASP A 156 21.59 3.91 -12.79
N ILE A 157 20.99 4.31 -13.91
CA ILE A 157 21.47 5.45 -14.71
C ILE A 157 21.39 6.76 -13.92
N ARG A 158 20.30 7.00 -13.18
CA ARG A 158 20.13 8.22 -12.38
C ARG A 158 21.10 8.29 -11.20
N ALA A 159 21.31 7.16 -10.53
CA ALA A 159 22.21 7.06 -9.39
C ALA A 159 23.68 7.18 -9.82
N ASN A 160 24.01 6.69 -11.02
CA ASN A 160 25.34 6.81 -11.59
C ASN A 160 25.26 7.22 -13.08
N PRO A 161 25.23 8.53 -13.38
CA PRO A 161 25.18 9.04 -14.75
C PRO A 161 26.34 8.62 -15.67
N LYS A 162 27.41 8.03 -15.13
CA LYS A 162 28.56 7.54 -15.89
C LYS A 162 28.43 6.07 -16.30
N ILE A 163 27.42 5.36 -15.78
CA ILE A 163 27.20 3.96 -16.16
C ILE A 163 26.77 3.89 -17.63
N VAL A 164 27.31 2.90 -18.36
CA VAL A 164 26.91 2.65 -19.74
C VAL A 164 25.48 2.10 -19.74
N ALA A 165 24.61 2.63 -20.59
CA ALA A 165 23.20 2.20 -20.69
C ALA A 165 23.05 0.68 -20.80
N GLN A 166 23.90 0.04 -21.62
CA GLN A 166 23.88 -1.40 -21.81
C GLN A 166 24.14 -2.17 -20.51
N THR A 167 25.01 -1.68 -19.63
CA THR A 167 25.26 -2.30 -18.32
C THR A 167 24.01 -2.29 -17.44
N ALA A 168 23.26 -1.17 -17.41
CA ALA A 168 22.01 -1.08 -16.66
C ALA A 168 20.89 -1.95 -17.25
N ILE A 169 20.82 -2.02 -18.58
CA ILE A 169 19.89 -2.89 -19.34
C ILE A 169 20.16 -4.37 -19.02
N ASP A 170 21.41 -4.81 -19.13
CA ASP A 170 21.79 -6.21 -18.91
C ASP A 170 21.61 -6.61 -17.45
N ARG A 171 22.02 -5.75 -16.51
CA ARG A 171 21.88 -5.99 -15.06
C ARG A 171 20.42 -6.18 -14.64
N ASN A 172 19.48 -5.52 -15.31
CA ASN A 172 18.06 -5.55 -14.97
C ASN A 172 17.20 -6.25 -16.03
N GLU A 173 17.81 -6.97 -16.98
CA GLU A 173 17.12 -7.79 -17.98
C GLU A 173 16.05 -7.03 -18.79
N VAL A 174 16.33 -5.79 -19.18
CA VAL A 174 15.37 -5.02 -19.97
C VAL A 174 15.35 -5.52 -21.41
N VAL A 175 14.25 -6.15 -21.81
CA VAL A 175 14.10 -6.75 -23.15
C VAL A 175 13.22 -5.95 -24.10
N ASP A 176 12.36 -5.08 -23.57
CA ASP A 176 11.43 -4.33 -24.39
C ASP A 176 12.15 -3.21 -25.17
N PRO A 177 12.00 -3.15 -26.51
CA PRO A 177 12.74 -2.18 -27.33
C PRO A 177 12.47 -0.71 -26.99
N ILE A 178 11.24 -0.38 -26.55
CA ILE A 178 10.86 0.98 -26.17
C ILE A 178 11.57 1.37 -24.87
N ASP A 179 11.62 0.46 -23.90
CA ASP A 179 12.35 0.67 -22.65
C ASP A 179 13.86 0.76 -22.87
N VAL A 180 14.44 -0.13 -23.68
CA VAL A 180 15.86 -0.08 -24.05
C VAL A 180 16.22 1.27 -24.67
N SER A 181 15.41 1.75 -25.63
CA SER A 181 15.62 3.04 -26.28
C SER A 181 15.50 4.19 -25.28
N SER A 182 14.51 4.14 -24.38
CA SER A 182 14.31 5.15 -23.34
C SER A 182 15.48 5.21 -22.36
N ILE A 183 16.06 4.07 -21.99
CA ILE A 183 17.20 3.98 -21.06
C ILE A 183 18.47 4.50 -21.72
N ARG A 184 18.72 4.16 -22.99
CA ARG A 184 19.86 4.71 -23.76
C ARG A 184 19.76 6.23 -23.86
N TRP A 185 18.58 6.72 -24.22
CA TRP A 185 18.33 8.16 -24.27
C TRP A 185 18.57 8.85 -22.91
N LEU A 186 18.13 8.24 -21.80
CA LEU A 186 18.36 8.78 -20.45
C LEU A 186 19.86 8.83 -20.10
N ALA A 187 20.65 7.84 -20.51
CA ALA A 187 22.08 7.79 -20.27
C ALA A 187 22.85 8.86 -21.06
N GLU A 188 22.38 9.17 -22.27
CA GLU A 188 22.92 10.23 -23.13
C GLU A 188 22.50 11.62 -22.65
N ASN A 189 21.40 11.71 -21.89
CA ASN A 189 20.83 12.97 -21.41
C ASN A 189 20.70 12.99 -19.87
N PRO A 190 21.80 12.80 -19.11
CA PRO A 190 21.74 12.62 -17.66
C PRO A 190 21.27 13.88 -16.89
N ALA A 191 21.32 15.05 -17.55
CA ALA A 191 20.82 16.30 -16.99
C ALA A 191 19.29 16.45 -17.12
N LEU A 192 18.59 15.50 -17.76
CA LEU A 192 17.15 15.52 -17.96
C LEU A 192 16.48 14.39 -17.17
N ASP A 193 15.29 14.64 -16.65
CA ASP A 193 14.44 13.59 -16.09
C ASP A 193 13.86 12.67 -17.19
N SER A 194 13.09 11.64 -16.78
CA SER A 194 12.42 10.73 -17.73
C SER A 194 11.39 11.39 -18.67
N HIS A 195 11.11 12.67 -18.48
CA HIS A 195 10.20 13.47 -19.31
C HIS A 195 10.94 14.55 -20.12
N GLY A 196 12.28 14.52 -20.15
CA GLY A 196 13.07 15.50 -20.89
C GLY A 196 13.14 16.87 -20.24
N ARG A 197 12.86 16.98 -18.94
CA ARG A 197 12.93 18.24 -18.20
C ARG A 197 14.24 18.34 -17.45
N ALA A 198 14.90 19.49 -17.57
CA ALA A 198 16.01 19.80 -16.69
C ALA A 198 15.50 19.94 -15.23
N PRO A 199 16.26 19.48 -14.23
CA PRO A 199 15.89 19.70 -12.83
C PRO A 199 15.76 21.21 -12.58
N LEU A 200 14.61 21.62 -12.03
CA LEU A 200 14.43 22.98 -11.57
C LEU A 200 15.49 23.26 -10.50
N ALA A 201 16.22 24.38 -10.65
CA ALA A 201 17.25 24.79 -9.71
C ALA A 201 16.66 24.80 -8.28
N GLY A 202 17.17 23.91 -7.41
CA GLY A 202 16.78 23.84 -6.00
C GLY A 202 15.91 22.65 -5.57
N HIS A 203 15.71 21.62 -6.40
CA HIS A 203 15.11 20.36 -5.94
C HIS A 203 16.16 19.23 -5.96
N ALA A 204 16.49 18.72 -4.76
CA ALA A 204 17.35 17.56 -4.61
C ALA A 204 16.69 16.32 -5.25
N PRO A 205 17.48 15.41 -5.86
CA PRO A 205 16.96 14.15 -6.36
C PRO A 205 16.51 13.30 -5.16
N GLY A 206 15.20 13.01 -5.08
CA GLY A 206 14.62 12.23 -3.98
C GLY A 206 13.32 12.77 -3.38
N THR A 207 12.81 13.92 -3.83
CA THR A 207 11.45 14.34 -3.45
C THR A 207 10.43 13.47 -4.18
N PRO A 208 9.54 12.75 -3.48
CA PRO A 208 8.48 11.99 -4.13
C PRO A 208 7.62 12.96 -4.92
N CYS A 209 7.29 12.60 -6.16
CA CYS A 209 6.27 13.30 -6.93
C CYS A 209 4.95 13.22 -6.15
N LYS A 210 4.63 14.28 -5.39
CA LYS A 210 3.26 14.55 -4.95
C LYS A 210 2.46 14.94 -6.19
N ASN A 211 2.04 13.95 -6.98
CA ASN A 211 0.93 14.17 -7.88
C ASN A 211 -0.34 14.19 -7.04
N VAL A 212 -0.59 15.39 -6.53
CA VAL A 212 -1.88 15.85 -6.03
C VAL A 212 -2.92 15.61 -7.12
N THR A 213 -3.88 14.76 -6.78
CA THR A 213 -5.28 14.72 -7.21
C THR A 213 -5.69 15.81 -8.21
N GLN A 214 -5.71 15.49 -9.51
CA GLN A 214 -6.54 16.22 -10.49
C GLN A 214 -7.01 15.26 -11.59
N ASN A 215 -8.17 14.63 -11.40
CA ASN A 215 -9.24 14.60 -12.41
C ASN A 215 -10.44 13.76 -11.96
N THR A 216 -11.33 14.37 -11.18
CA THR A 216 -12.78 14.15 -11.31
C THR A 216 -13.48 15.43 -10.87
N GLY A 217 -13.90 16.24 -11.83
CA GLY A 217 -14.58 17.51 -11.58
C GLY A 217 -14.79 18.28 -12.88
N ARG A 218 -15.40 17.63 -13.88
CA ARG A 218 -15.96 18.31 -15.04
C ARG A 218 -16.84 19.45 -14.55
N GLY A 219 -16.56 20.65 -15.05
CA GLY A 219 -17.40 21.81 -14.86
C GLY A 219 -18.83 21.53 -15.32
N LEU A 220 -19.77 21.82 -14.43
CA LEU A 220 -21.16 22.09 -14.74
C LEU A 220 -21.53 23.37 -13.99
N ASP A 221 -21.70 24.43 -14.78
CA ASP A 221 -22.62 25.55 -14.62
C ASP A 221 -23.01 26.04 -13.21
N GLU A 222 -22.35 27.11 -12.76
CA GLU A 222 -22.88 28.03 -11.74
C GLU A 222 -22.81 29.51 -12.18
N ARG A 223 -23.07 29.78 -13.47
CA ARG A 223 -23.30 31.15 -14.00
C ARG A 223 -24.69 31.40 -14.58
N SER A 224 -25.70 30.59 -14.23
CA SER A 224 -27.08 30.75 -14.73
C SER A 224 -28.17 30.80 -13.65
N ARG A 225 -27.89 31.35 -12.46
CA ARG A 225 -28.92 31.52 -11.41
C ARG A 225 -28.95 32.87 -10.69
N GLN A 226 -28.55 33.96 -11.35
CA GLN A 226 -28.74 35.32 -10.82
C GLN A 226 -29.79 36.18 -11.52
N ASP A 227 -30.45 35.70 -12.59
CA ASP A 227 -31.57 36.42 -13.20
C ASP A 227 -32.81 35.51 -13.28
N ARG A 228 -33.61 35.51 -12.20
CA ARG A 228 -35.08 35.31 -12.17
C ARG A 228 -35.51 34.96 -10.75
N GLN A 229 -35.62 35.99 -9.91
CA GLN A 229 -36.69 36.15 -8.91
C GLN A 229 -36.51 37.54 -8.30
N GLY A 230 -37.09 38.55 -8.94
CA GLY A 230 -37.00 39.93 -8.48
C GLY A 230 -37.52 41.01 -9.43
N ARG A 231 -38.54 40.71 -10.25
CA ARG A 231 -39.60 41.62 -10.74
C ARG A 231 -40.37 40.98 -11.89
#